data_AF-A0A3C1B746-F1
#
_entry.id   AF-A0A3C1B746-F1
#
_cell.length_a   1.000
_cell.length_b   1.000
_cell.length_c   1.000
_cell.angle_alpha   90.00
_cell.angle_beta   90.00
_cell.angle_gamma   90.00
#
_symmetry.space_group_name_H-M   'P 1'
#
loop_
_entity.id
_entity.type
_entity.pdbx_description
1 polymer ?
#
loop_
_entity_poly.entity_id
_entity_poly.type
_entity_poly.pdbx_seq_one_letter_code
_entity_poly.pdbx_strand_id
1 'polypeptide(L)'
;MQRAEAVRLLKRGLGRAQQDDPALVDRLHGFIDQSETFSIPNKKAAYELTHIIFYLSEYGRKDPGISTDAVRSLEFAGLLALLDHNTDLLAEICIALRFAGQTPPLGWEDWVFEQLAGFKAVKTEMVRKILPGDEYHSYLMCSWLAALSGLPLFEGANEPATLSFHPAPKPISALLGVSESIFQMDNARSADWFKMRGTLTVDLSPQAYRDIQLGEASSDKFDKFFHGFARCTPVLK
;
A
#
# COMPACT_ATOMS: atom_id res chain seq x y z
N MET A 1 3.08 -17.09 3.66
CA MET A 1 1.87 -16.58 2.98
C MET A 1 1.05 -17.69 2.31
N GLN A 2 1.50 -18.34 1.23
CA GLN A 2 0.71 -19.37 0.48
C GLN A 2 0.05 -20.48 1.34
N ARG A 3 0.73 -20.96 2.40
CA ARG A 3 0.15 -21.96 3.31
C ARG A 3 -1.02 -21.42 4.14
N ALA A 4 -0.96 -20.16 4.57
CA ALA A 4 -2.05 -19.53 5.33
C ALA A 4 -3.27 -19.26 4.44
N GLU A 5 -3.03 -18.81 3.21
CA GLU A 5 -4.06 -18.66 2.18
C GLU A 5 -4.75 -20.00 1.87
N ALA A 6 -3.97 -21.07 1.66
CA ALA A 6 -4.51 -22.41 1.42
C ALA A 6 -5.39 -22.90 2.58
N VAL A 7 -4.94 -22.75 3.84
CA VAL A 7 -5.74 -23.11 5.02
C VAL A 7 -7.07 -22.35 5.03
N ARG A 8 -7.08 -21.06 4.67
CA ARG A 8 -8.31 -20.27 4.63
C ARG A 8 -9.26 -20.70 3.51
N LEU A 9 -8.74 -20.94 2.30
CA LEU A 9 -9.55 -21.42 1.18
C LEU A 9 -10.21 -22.77 1.50
N LEU A 10 -9.49 -23.66 2.18
CA LEU A 10 -10.03 -24.95 2.64
C LEU A 10 -11.13 -24.78 3.71
N LYS A 11 -10.95 -23.86 4.67
CA LYS A 11 -11.99 -23.52 5.65
C LYS A 11 -13.27 -23.01 4.99
N ARG A 12 -13.15 -22.09 4.02
CA ARG A 12 -14.29 -21.46 3.34
C ARG A 12 -14.99 -22.40 2.36
N GLY A 13 -14.23 -23.18 1.59
CA GLY A 13 -14.76 -24.01 0.49
C GLY A 13 -15.22 -25.40 0.89
N LEU A 14 -14.62 -26.00 1.94
CA LEU A 14 -14.88 -27.40 2.31
C LEU A 14 -15.52 -27.56 3.69
N GLY A 15 -15.76 -26.47 4.43
CA GLY A 15 -16.33 -26.53 5.78
C GLY A 15 -15.46 -27.32 6.77
N ARG A 16 -14.21 -27.63 6.43
CA ARG A 16 -13.27 -28.32 7.31
C ARG A 16 -12.76 -27.32 8.32
N ALA A 17 -13.19 -27.48 9.58
CA ALA A 17 -12.64 -26.77 10.73
C ALA A 17 -11.20 -27.26 11.00
N GLN A 18 -10.25 -26.88 10.15
CA GLN A 18 -8.84 -27.02 10.47
C GLN A 18 -8.53 -25.95 11.51
N GLN A 19 -8.05 -26.33 12.70
CA GLN A 19 -7.57 -25.34 13.66
C GLN A 19 -6.44 -24.52 13.01
N ASP A 20 -6.40 -23.22 13.28
CA ASP A 20 -5.26 -22.40 12.84
C ASP A 20 -4.01 -22.96 13.52
N ASP A 21 -2.97 -23.26 12.71
CA ASP A 21 -1.66 -23.69 13.21
C ASP A 21 -1.03 -22.50 13.95
N PRO A 22 -0.91 -22.54 15.30
CA PRO A 22 -0.42 -21.39 16.06
C PRO A 22 0.99 -20.96 15.62
N ALA A 23 1.85 -21.93 15.29
CA ALA A 23 3.21 -21.65 14.81
C ALA A 23 3.23 -21.00 13.40
N LEU A 24 2.16 -21.17 12.61
CA LEU A 24 2.00 -20.41 11.37
C LEU A 24 1.60 -18.97 11.69
N VAL A 25 0.62 -18.76 12.57
CA VAL A 25 0.16 -17.43 13.00
C VAL A 25 1.31 -16.61 13.60
N ASP A 26 2.10 -17.20 14.51
CA ASP A 26 3.25 -16.54 15.14
C ASP A 26 4.28 -16.07 14.10
N ARG A 27 4.53 -16.87 13.06
CA ARG A 27 5.44 -16.48 11.97
C ARG A 27 4.88 -15.35 11.10
N LEU A 28 3.56 -15.28 10.93
CA LEU A 28 2.93 -14.17 10.23
C LEU A 28 3.10 -12.88 11.03
N HIS A 29 2.82 -12.92 12.34
CA HIS A 29 3.07 -11.79 13.25
C HIS A 29 4.55 -11.36 13.22
N GLY A 30 5.48 -12.31 13.37
CA GLY A 30 6.91 -12.02 13.33
C GLY A 30 7.42 -11.44 12.00
N PHE A 31 6.72 -11.66 10.88
CA PHE A 31 7.03 -10.98 9.61
C PHE A 31 6.49 -9.55 9.59
N ILE A 32 5.21 -9.36 9.94
CA ILE A 32 4.58 -8.04 9.89
C ILE A 32 5.14 -7.08 10.94
N ASP A 33 5.73 -7.57 12.02
CA ASP A 33 6.35 -6.73 13.06
C ASP A 33 7.72 -6.15 12.65
N GLN A 34 8.31 -6.58 11.53
CA GLN A 34 9.62 -6.11 11.05
C GLN A 34 9.53 -4.76 10.32
N SER A 35 9.13 -3.70 11.03
CA SER A 35 8.88 -2.37 10.44
C SER A 35 10.03 -1.80 9.60
N GLU A 36 11.28 -2.02 9.98
CA GLU A 36 12.46 -1.58 9.20
C GLU A 36 12.46 -2.12 7.77
N THR A 37 12.00 -3.36 7.55
CA THR A 37 11.91 -3.98 6.21
C THR A 37 10.99 -3.19 5.29
N PHE A 38 9.97 -2.53 5.85
CA PHE A 38 8.96 -1.77 5.11
C PHE A 38 9.33 -0.30 4.89
N SER A 39 10.48 0.15 5.39
CA SER A 39 11.07 1.45 5.04
C SER A 39 11.83 1.42 3.70
N ILE A 40 11.99 0.22 3.12
CA ILE A 40 12.77 -0.03 1.92
C ILE A 40 11.83 -0.44 0.78
N PRO A 41 11.98 0.09 -0.46
CA PRO A 41 11.17 -0.32 -1.60
C PRO A 41 11.22 -1.84 -1.84
N ASN A 42 10.15 -2.53 -1.47
CA ASN A 42 9.94 -3.95 -1.73
C ASN A 42 8.44 -4.22 -1.92
N LYS A 43 7.99 -4.02 -3.16
CA LYS A 43 6.57 -4.16 -3.54
C LYS A 43 5.98 -5.51 -3.13
N LYS A 44 6.75 -6.60 -3.29
CA LYS A 44 6.29 -7.95 -2.90
C LYS A 44 6.03 -8.05 -1.39
N ALA A 45 6.97 -7.59 -0.56
CA ALA A 45 6.80 -7.64 0.89
C ALA A 45 5.60 -6.79 1.34
N ALA A 46 5.38 -5.63 0.73
CA ALA A 46 4.27 -4.75 1.05
C ALA A 46 2.89 -5.40 0.76
N TYR A 47 2.71 -6.08 -0.36
CA TYR A 47 1.47 -6.84 -0.59
C TYR A 47 1.37 -8.07 0.33
N GLU A 48 2.48 -8.73 0.64
CA GLU A 48 2.44 -9.84 1.60
C GLU A 48 1.98 -9.34 2.99
N LEU A 49 2.39 -8.13 3.41
CA LEU A 49 1.93 -7.48 4.64
C LEU A 49 0.41 -7.25 4.64
N THR A 50 -0.15 -6.61 3.61
CA THR A 50 -1.61 -6.34 3.52
C THR A 50 -2.40 -7.65 3.48
N HIS A 51 -1.97 -8.61 2.66
CA HIS A 51 -2.61 -9.92 2.57
C HIS A 51 -2.61 -10.67 3.89
N ILE A 52 -1.51 -10.65 4.65
CA ILE A 52 -1.45 -11.27 5.98
C ILE A 52 -2.53 -10.68 6.89
N ILE A 53 -2.66 -9.36 6.92
CA ILE A 53 -3.66 -8.68 7.76
C ILE A 53 -5.08 -8.98 7.28
N PHE A 54 -5.32 -9.04 5.97
CA PHE A 54 -6.61 -9.49 5.43
C PHE A 54 -6.94 -10.92 5.85
N TYR A 55 -5.96 -11.83 5.88
CA TYR A 55 -6.20 -13.20 6.35
C TYR A 55 -6.43 -13.26 7.86
N LEU A 56 -5.61 -12.59 8.66
CA LEU A 56 -5.73 -12.56 10.12
C LEU A 56 -7.06 -11.94 10.57
N SER A 57 -7.53 -10.90 9.88
CA SER A 57 -8.82 -10.25 10.15
C SER A 57 -10.02 -10.98 9.56
N GLU A 58 -9.79 -12.07 8.80
CA GLU A 58 -10.83 -12.72 7.99
C GLU A 58 -11.57 -11.75 7.05
N TYR A 59 -10.82 -10.86 6.41
CA TYR A 59 -11.29 -9.76 5.58
C TYR A 59 -12.23 -8.83 6.38
N GLY A 60 -11.78 -8.43 7.57
CA GLY A 60 -12.48 -7.48 8.44
C GLY A 60 -13.59 -8.07 9.31
N ARG A 61 -13.75 -9.40 9.36
CA ARG A 61 -14.75 -10.06 10.22
C ARG A 61 -14.33 -10.19 11.68
N LYS A 62 -13.04 -10.11 11.98
CA LYS A 62 -12.50 -10.16 13.34
C LYS A 62 -11.28 -9.26 13.49
N ASP A 63 -10.95 -8.93 14.73
CA ASP A 63 -9.71 -8.26 15.08
C ASP A 63 -8.51 -9.17 14.73
N PRO A 64 -7.56 -8.71 13.89
CA PRO A 64 -6.35 -9.46 13.56
C PRO A 64 -5.31 -9.50 14.69
N GLY A 65 -5.46 -8.72 15.77
CA GLY A 65 -4.56 -8.74 16.92
C GLY A 65 -3.13 -8.31 16.60
N ILE A 66 -2.95 -7.35 15.68
CA ILE A 66 -1.63 -6.90 15.26
C ILE A 66 -0.95 -6.01 16.30
N SER A 67 0.37 -6.06 16.36
CA SER A 67 1.16 -5.25 17.29
C SER A 67 1.27 -3.78 16.84
N THR A 68 1.79 -2.92 17.71
CA THR A 68 2.16 -1.55 17.34
C THR A 68 3.27 -1.48 16.28
N ASP A 69 4.12 -2.50 16.20
CA ASP A 69 5.18 -2.58 15.19
C ASP A 69 4.62 -2.97 13.82
N ALA A 70 3.60 -3.83 13.77
CA ALA A 70 2.84 -4.11 12.56
C ALA A 70 2.07 -2.90 12.03
N VAL A 71 1.49 -2.07 12.93
CA VAL A 71 0.91 -0.79 12.54
C VAL A 71 1.98 0.13 11.94
N ARG A 72 3.18 0.18 12.53
CA ARG A 72 4.30 0.94 11.96
C ARG A 72 4.73 0.39 10.59
N SER A 73 4.73 -0.92 10.40
CA SER A 73 5.01 -1.55 9.09
C SER A 73 4.01 -1.10 8.02
N LEU A 74 2.72 -1.03 8.36
CA LEU A 74 1.68 -0.50 7.47
C LEU A 74 1.92 0.97 7.14
N GLU A 75 2.27 1.80 8.13
CA GLU A 75 2.59 3.21 7.91
C GLU A 75 3.81 3.38 6.98
N PHE A 76 4.89 2.60 7.17
CA PHE A 76 6.08 2.71 6.32
C PHE A 76 5.82 2.21 4.89
N ALA A 77 5.13 1.07 4.75
CA ALA A 77 4.71 0.58 3.45
C ALA A 77 3.76 1.57 2.74
N GLY A 78 2.92 2.26 3.50
CA GLY A 78 1.96 3.22 2.97
C GLY A 78 2.62 4.52 2.52
N LEU A 79 3.63 5.00 3.26
CA LEU A 79 4.48 6.10 2.79
C LEU A 79 5.17 5.74 1.48
N LEU A 80 5.73 4.53 1.34
CA LEU A 80 6.29 4.08 0.06
C LEU A 80 5.23 4.04 -1.04
N ALA A 81 4.05 3.48 -0.76
CA ALA A 81 2.98 3.38 -1.75
C ALA A 81 2.50 4.75 -2.22
N LEU A 82 2.34 5.71 -1.30
CA LEU A 82 2.01 7.11 -1.61
C LEU A 82 3.08 7.75 -2.50
N LEU A 83 4.36 7.67 -2.09
CA LEU A 83 5.46 8.30 -2.82
C LEU A 83 5.71 7.65 -4.19
N ASP A 84 5.38 6.37 -4.36
CA ASP A 84 5.49 5.62 -5.61
C ASP A 84 4.26 5.73 -6.53
N HIS A 85 3.21 6.43 -6.08
CA HIS A 85 1.88 6.44 -6.74
C HIS A 85 1.30 5.05 -6.95
N ASN A 86 1.59 4.14 -6.02
CA ASN A 86 1.06 2.78 -6.01
C ASN A 86 -0.32 2.78 -5.33
N THR A 87 -1.33 3.21 -6.09
CA THR A 87 -2.68 3.48 -5.58
C THR A 87 -3.37 2.25 -5.00
N ASP A 88 -3.23 1.08 -5.63
CA ASP A 88 -3.85 -0.15 -5.17
C ASP A 88 -3.25 -0.60 -3.84
N LEU A 89 -1.92 -0.54 -3.71
CA LEU A 89 -1.25 -0.87 -2.47
C LEU A 89 -1.62 0.11 -1.34
N LEU A 90 -1.68 1.41 -1.62
CA LEU A 90 -2.10 2.39 -0.61
C LEU A 90 -3.54 2.14 -0.17
N ALA A 91 -4.44 1.79 -1.10
CA ALA A 91 -5.80 1.40 -0.77
C ALA A 91 -5.82 0.15 0.13
N GLU A 92 -5.06 -0.89 -0.21
CA GLU A 92 -4.96 -2.11 0.62
C GLU A 92 -4.43 -1.82 2.02
N ILE A 93 -3.48 -0.90 2.16
CA ILE A 93 -2.93 -0.49 3.46
C ILE A 93 -3.97 0.24 4.30
N CYS A 94 -4.73 1.17 3.72
CA CYS A 94 -5.83 1.84 4.41
C CYS A 94 -6.90 0.83 4.87
N ILE A 95 -7.23 -0.17 4.03
CA ILE A 95 -8.16 -1.25 4.39
C ILE A 95 -7.60 -2.09 5.53
N ALA A 96 -6.31 -2.46 5.47
CA ALA A 96 -5.66 -3.26 6.49
C ALA A 96 -5.62 -2.54 7.85
N LEU A 97 -5.35 -1.23 7.85
CA LEU A 97 -5.42 -0.39 9.05
C LEU A 97 -6.84 -0.39 9.64
N ARG A 98 -7.87 -0.19 8.81
CA ARG A 98 -9.28 -0.25 9.27
C ARG A 98 -9.64 -1.60 9.86
N PHE A 99 -9.20 -2.70 9.25
CA PHE A 99 -9.44 -4.05 9.76
C PHE A 99 -8.73 -4.34 11.08
N ALA A 100 -7.62 -3.65 11.35
CA ALA A 100 -6.93 -3.66 12.63
C ALA A 100 -7.50 -2.64 13.64
N GLY A 101 -8.65 -2.03 13.36
CA GLY A 101 -9.27 -1.01 14.21
C GLY A 101 -8.50 0.31 14.26
N GLN A 102 -7.54 0.52 13.36
CA GLN A 102 -6.76 1.74 13.25
C GLN A 102 -7.41 2.72 12.26
N THR A 103 -7.15 4.01 12.45
CA THR A 103 -7.51 5.04 11.48
C THR A 103 -6.35 5.22 10.49
N PRO A 104 -6.59 5.16 9.17
CA PRO A 104 -5.56 5.50 8.19
C PRO A 104 -5.01 6.92 8.38
N PRO A 105 -3.71 7.14 8.13
CA PRO A 105 -3.11 8.47 8.20
C PRO A 105 -3.88 9.53 7.40
N LEU A 106 -3.91 10.75 7.93
CA LEU A 106 -4.72 11.84 7.40
C LEU A 106 -4.38 12.13 5.92
N GLY A 107 -5.41 12.23 5.08
CA GLY A 107 -5.29 12.55 3.66
C GLY A 107 -4.92 11.38 2.74
N TRP A 108 -4.60 10.19 3.28
CA TRP A 108 -4.30 9.02 2.43
C TRP A 108 -5.54 8.50 1.70
N GLU A 109 -6.67 8.41 2.40
CA GLU A 109 -7.92 7.96 1.79
C GLU A 109 -8.41 8.97 0.75
N ASP A 110 -8.33 10.27 1.05
CA ASP A 110 -8.66 11.34 0.12
C ASP A 110 -7.79 11.26 -1.15
N TRP A 111 -6.48 11.05 -0.99
CA TRP A 111 -5.58 10.85 -2.12
C TRP A 111 -5.99 9.63 -2.98
N VAL A 112 -6.37 8.50 -2.35
CA VAL A 112 -6.88 7.32 -3.07
C VAL A 112 -8.20 7.63 -3.78
N PHE A 113 -9.09 8.39 -3.15
CA PHE A 113 -10.38 8.76 -3.75
C PHE A 113 -10.22 9.72 -4.93
N GLU A 114 -9.24 10.62 -4.88
CA GLU A 114 -8.86 11.45 -6.02
C GLU A 114 -8.37 10.59 -7.19
N GLN A 115 -7.55 9.56 -6.92
CA GLN A 115 -7.14 8.62 -7.97
C GLN A 115 -8.33 7.82 -8.52
N LEU A 116 -9.22 7.34 -7.65
CA LEU A 116 -10.43 6.60 -8.02
C LEU A 116 -11.34 7.44 -8.93
N ALA A 117 -11.53 8.72 -8.64
CA ALA A 117 -12.31 9.63 -9.47
C ALA A 117 -11.71 9.83 -10.88
N GLY A 118 -10.41 9.59 -11.04
CA GLY A 118 -9.72 9.63 -12.33
C GLY A 118 -9.91 8.37 -13.19
N PHE A 119 -10.44 7.27 -12.64
CA PHE A 119 -10.66 6.04 -13.40
C PHE A 119 -11.77 6.18 -14.43
N LYS A 120 -11.56 5.55 -15.59
CA LYS A 120 -12.56 5.41 -16.65
C LYS A 120 -12.85 3.96 -16.90
N ALA A 121 -14.12 3.57 -16.76
CA ALA A 121 -14.62 2.28 -17.23
C ALA A 121 -14.95 2.38 -18.72
N VAL A 122 -14.29 1.54 -19.54
CA VAL A 122 -14.47 1.51 -20.99
C VAL A 122 -15.11 0.17 -21.37
N LYS A 123 -16.22 0.22 -22.12
CA LYS A 123 -16.83 -0.98 -22.70
C LYS A 123 -15.88 -1.57 -23.75
N THR A 124 -15.64 -2.87 -23.67
CA THR A 124 -14.81 -3.59 -24.63
C THR A 124 -15.56 -4.78 -25.23
N GLU A 125 -15.32 -5.04 -26.49
CA GLU A 125 -15.83 -6.22 -27.20
C GLU A 125 -14.82 -7.39 -27.13
N MET A 126 -13.61 -7.16 -26.60
CA MET A 126 -12.58 -8.18 -26.47
C MET A 126 -12.80 -9.05 -25.23
N VAL A 127 -13.35 -10.24 -25.45
CA VAL A 127 -13.78 -11.17 -24.38
C VAL A 127 -12.59 -11.88 -23.67
N ARG A 128 -11.35 -11.85 -24.19
CA ARG A 128 -10.30 -12.82 -23.75
C ARG A 128 -8.84 -12.37 -23.73
N LYS A 129 -8.53 -11.08 -23.93
CA LYS A 129 -7.16 -10.59 -23.69
C LYS A 129 -7.22 -9.57 -22.57
N ILE A 130 -6.36 -9.76 -21.56
CA ILE A 130 -6.03 -8.68 -20.61
C ILE A 130 -5.64 -7.49 -21.47
N LEU A 131 -6.47 -6.45 -21.45
CA LEU A 131 -6.17 -5.24 -22.20
C LEU A 131 -4.94 -4.61 -21.55
N PRO A 132 -3.89 -4.28 -22.33
CA PRO A 132 -2.76 -3.56 -21.78
C PRO A 132 -3.23 -2.29 -21.07
N GLY A 133 -2.84 -2.14 -19.80
CA GLY A 133 -3.24 -0.99 -18.98
C GLY A 133 -4.63 -1.08 -18.35
N ASP A 134 -5.30 -2.24 -18.39
CA ASP A 134 -6.45 -2.50 -17.52
C ASP A 134 -5.98 -2.67 -16.07
N GLU A 135 -6.28 -1.67 -15.23
CA GLU A 135 -5.96 -1.65 -13.80
C GLU A 135 -7.19 -2.01 -12.96
N TYR A 136 -7.96 -3.03 -13.38
CA TYR A 136 -9.12 -3.54 -12.65
C TYR A 136 -8.85 -3.79 -11.15
N HIS A 137 -7.71 -4.39 -10.79
CA HIS A 137 -7.35 -4.63 -9.37
C HIS A 137 -7.29 -3.32 -8.58
N SER A 138 -6.65 -2.30 -9.14
CA SER A 138 -6.54 -0.98 -8.52
C SER A 138 -7.90 -0.32 -8.35
N TYR A 139 -8.72 -0.33 -9.41
CA TYR A 139 -10.08 0.18 -9.34
C TYR A 139 -10.91 -0.53 -8.25
N LEU A 140 -10.80 -1.86 -8.16
CA LEU A 140 -11.52 -2.66 -7.17
C LEU A 140 -11.07 -2.36 -5.73
N MET A 141 -9.76 -2.28 -5.47
CA MET A 141 -9.23 -1.97 -4.13
C MET A 141 -9.63 -0.57 -3.69
N CYS A 142 -9.52 0.42 -4.58
CA CYS A 142 -9.93 1.80 -4.29
C CYS A 142 -11.44 1.89 -4.03
N SER A 143 -12.25 1.21 -4.85
CA SER A 143 -13.72 1.16 -4.66
C SER A 143 -14.09 0.47 -3.35
N TRP A 144 -13.36 -0.57 -2.95
CA TRP A 144 -13.57 -1.24 -1.67
C TRP A 144 -13.28 -0.32 -0.49
N LEU A 145 -12.17 0.41 -0.53
CA LEU A 145 -11.85 1.41 0.49
C LEU A 145 -12.93 2.52 0.55
N ALA A 146 -13.41 2.98 -0.61
CA ALA A 146 -14.47 3.98 -0.70
C ALA A 146 -15.76 3.47 -0.02
N ALA A 147 -16.16 2.23 -0.29
CA ALA A 147 -17.28 1.56 0.39
C ALA A 147 -17.11 1.49 1.91
N LEU A 148 -15.92 1.10 2.38
CA LEU A 148 -15.63 1.05 3.81
C LEU A 148 -15.68 2.44 4.48
N SER A 149 -15.53 3.49 3.69
CA SER A 149 -15.65 4.90 4.11
C SER A 149 -17.05 5.48 3.89
N GLY A 150 -18.02 4.66 3.49
CA GLY A 150 -19.42 5.05 3.29
C GLY A 150 -19.71 5.76 1.96
N LEU A 151 -18.75 5.76 1.02
CA LEU A 151 -18.95 6.31 -0.32
C LEU A 151 -19.68 5.31 -1.23
N PRO A 152 -20.39 5.78 -2.26
CA PRO A 152 -21.07 4.91 -3.23
C PRO A 152 -20.10 3.97 -3.96
N LEU A 153 -20.58 2.76 -4.23
CA LEU A 153 -19.87 1.74 -5.00
C LEU A 153 -20.25 1.80 -6.48
N PHE A 154 -19.24 1.64 -7.36
CA PHE A 154 -19.40 1.31 -8.77
C PHE A 154 -20.34 2.24 -9.57
N GLU A 155 -20.28 3.55 -9.32
CA GLU A 155 -21.05 4.52 -10.10
C GLU A 155 -20.76 4.37 -11.61
N GLY A 156 -21.81 4.10 -12.40
CA GLY A 156 -21.72 3.97 -13.86
C GLY A 156 -21.40 2.57 -14.42
N ALA A 157 -21.12 1.56 -13.59
CA ALA A 157 -20.73 0.21 -14.05
C ALA A 157 -21.85 -0.85 -13.99
N ASN A 158 -23.12 -0.43 -13.95
CA ASN A 158 -24.27 -1.32 -13.70
C ASN A 158 -24.88 -1.97 -14.96
N GLU A 159 -24.37 -1.66 -16.16
CA GLU A 159 -24.84 -2.30 -17.39
C GLU A 159 -24.06 -3.59 -17.69
N PRO A 160 -24.74 -4.69 -18.10
CA PRO A 160 -24.06 -5.92 -18.49
C PRO A 160 -23.14 -5.70 -19.70
N ALA A 161 -21.85 -5.51 -19.45
CA ALA A 161 -20.82 -5.32 -20.47
C ALA A 161 -19.49 -5.88 -19.98
N THR A 162 -18.61 -6.23 -20.93
CA THR A 162 -17.19 -6.41 -20.60
C THR A 162 -16.59 -5.02 -20.43
N LEU A 163 -15.98 -4.76 -19.27
CA LEU A 163 -15.40 -3.48 -18.93
C LEU A 163 -13.88 -3.60 -18.75
N SER A 164 -13.18 -2.53 -19.12
CA SER A 164 -11.75 -2.31 -18.84
C SER A 164 -11.61 -1.03 -18.03
N PHE A 165 -10.72 -1.00 -17.05
CA PHE A 165 -10.59 0.11 -16.12
C PHE A 165 -9.24 0.79 -16.30
N HIS A 166 -9.27 2.07 -16.66
CA HIS A 166 -8.04 2.82 -16.95
C HIS A 166 -7.92 4.01 -16.01
N PRO A 167 -6.79 4.17 -15.28
CA PRO A 167 -6.56 5.34 -14.45
C PRO A 167 -6.26 6.56 -15.33
N ALA A 168 -6.24 7.74 -14.70
CA ALA A 168 -5.62 8.91 -15.31
C ALA A 168 -4.11 8.66 -15.53
N PRO A 169 -3.47 9.33 -16.52
CA PRO A 169 -2.03 9.24 -16.71
C PRO A 169 -1.26 9.58 -15.43
N LYS A 170 -0.38 8.66 -15.00
CA LYS A 170 0.41 8.82 -13.78
C LYS A 170 1.59 9.78 -14.03
N PRO A 171 1.77 10.83 -13.23
CA PRO A 171 2.97 11.66 -13.29
C PRO A 171 4.19 10.88 -12.77
N ILE A 172 5.38 11.48 -12.88
CA ILE A 172 6.60 10.89 -12.31
C ILE A 172 6.47 10.86 -10.79
N SER A 173 6.69 9.68 -10.20
CA SER A 173 6.55 9.46 -8.76
C SER A 173 7.66 10.18 -7.98
N ALA A 174 7.34 10.63 -6.76
CA ALA A 174 8.31 11.25 -5.87
C ALA A 174 9.41 10.25 -5.49
N LEU A 175 9.05 8.98 -5.31
CA LEU A 175 9.99 7.93 -4.92
C LEU A 175 11.11 7.77 -5.94
N LEU A 176 10.82 7.86 -7.25
CA LEU A 176 11.84 7.75 -8.29
C LEU A 176 12.87 8.88 -8.18
N GLY A 177 12.42 10.14 -8.18
CA GLY A 177 13.31 11.30 -8.12
C GLY A 177 14.15 11.36 -6.85
N VAL A 178 13.54 11.01 -5.71
CA VAL A 178 14.26 10.94 -4.42
C VAL A 178 15.27 9.79 -4.43
N SER A 179 14.91 8.60 -4.93
CA SER A 179 15.81 7.45 -5.00
C SER A 179 17.03 7.71 -5.89
N GLU A 180 16.81 8.33 -7.06
CA GLU A 180 17.88 8.73 -7.97
C GLU A 180 18.81 9.75 -7.29
N SER A 181 18.24 10.76 -6.62
CA SER A 181 19.01 11.78 -5.90
C SER A 181 19.88 11.15 -4.80
N ILE A 182 19.32 10.26 -3.97
CA ILE A 182 20.07 9.55 -2.92
C ILE A 182 21.17 8.67 -3.52
N PHE A 183 20.88 8.02 -4.65
CA PHE A 183 21.87 7.18 -5.34
C PHE A 183 23.06 8.00 -5.83
N GLN A 184 22.83 9.20 -6.39
CA GLN A 184 23.89 10.08 -6.87
C GLN A 184 24.74 10.73 -5.75
N MET A 185 24.25 10.72 -4.51
CA MET A 185 24.94 11.35 -3.38
C MET A 185 26.06 10.48 -2.80
N ASP A 186 26.12 9.18 -3.11
CA ASP A 186 27.10 8.23 -2.56
C ASP A 186 27.27 8.39 -1.03
N ASN A 187 28.44 8.86 -0.59
CA ASN A 187 28.81 9.04 0.82
C ASN A 187 28.28 10.35 1.45
N ALA A 188 27.70 11.25 0.65
CA ALA A 188 27.13 12.50 1.11
C ALA A 188 25.69 12.36 1.63
N ARG A 189 25.05 11.18 1.45
CA ARG A 189 23.68 10.95 1.92
C ARG A 189 23.62 10.87 3.46
N SER A 190 22.58 11.46 4.03
CA SER A 190 22.29 11.47 5.47
C SER A 190 20.94 10.80 5.74
N ALA A 191 20.81 10.19 6.92
CA ALA A 191 19.55 9.58 7.38
C ALA A 191 18.61 10.60 8.07
N ASP A 192 19.05 11.86 8.17
CA ASP A 192 18.30 12.98 8.74
C ASP A 192 17.49 13.66 7.64
N TRP A 193 16.15 13.54 7.72
CA TRP A 193 15.27 14.09 6.69
C TRP A 193 15.38 15.61 6.58
N PHE A 194 15.48 16.33 7.70
CA PHE A 194 15.51 17.80 7.70
C PHE A 194 16.77 18.34 7.02
N LYS A 195 17.89 17.63 7.11
CA LYS A 195 19.11 17.97 6.36
C LYS A 195 18.97 17.70 4.87
N MET A 196 18.27 16.62 4.51
CA MET A 196 18.23 16.12 3.14
C MET A 196 17.09 16.72 2.30
N ARG A 197 15.96 17.09 2.92
CA ARG A 197 14.74 17.55 2.24
C ARG A 197 15.04 18.63 1.20
N GLY A 198 15.85 19.62 1.57
CA GLY A 198 16.15 20.76 0.71
C GLY A 198 16.84 20.35 -0.58
N THR A 199 17.68 19.32 -0.55
CA THR A 199 18.38 18.80 -1.73
C THR A 199 17.53 17.79 -2.50
N LEU A 200 16.80 16.92 -1.80
CA LEU A 200 16.00 15.86 -2.40
C LEU A 200 14.74 16.38 -3.10
N THR A 201 14.30 17.59 -2.78
CA THR A 201 13.07 18.17 -3.37
C THR A 201 13.29 19.19 -4.47
N VAL A 202 14.54 19.58 -4.79
CA VAL A 202 14.82 20.71 -5.70
C VAL A 202 14.24 20.48 -7.10
N ASP A 203 14.49 19.30 -7.66
CA ASP A 203 14.16 18.98 -9.05
C ASP A 203 12.85 18.17 -9.18
N LEU A 204 12.09 18.07 -8.10
CA LEU A 204 10.82 17.36 -8.12
C LEU A 204 9.74 18.16 -8.85
N SER A 205 8.89 17.44 -9.58
CA SER A 205 7.68 18.04 -10.13
C SER A 205 6.78 18.59 -9.01
N PRO A 206 5.92 19.58 -9.29
CA PRO A 206 4.99 20.10 -8.29
C PRO A 206 4.09 19.03 -7.66
N GLN A 207 3.73 17.98 -8.41
CA GLN A 207 2.96 16.86 -7.86
C GLN A 207 3.81 16.02 -6.90
N ALA A 208 5.00 15.59 -7.33
CA ALA A 208 5.91 14.82 -6.49
C ALA A 208 6.27 15.54 -5.19
N TYR A 209 6.44 16.86 -5.24
CA TYR A 209 6.65 17.67 -4.05
C TYR A 209 5.42 17.67 -3.11
N ARG A 210 4.20 17.79 -3.65
CA ARG A 210 2.97 17.69 -2.85
C ARG A 210 2.82 16.33 -2.18
N ASP A 211 3.18 15.24 -2.86
CA ASP A 211 3.09 13.89 -2.28
C ASP A 211 4.08 13.71 -1.11
N ILE A 212 5.28 14.30 -1.19
CA ILE A 212 6.21 14.36 -0.05
C ILE A 212 5.63 15.18 1.09
N GLN A 213 5.04 16.35 0.81
CA GLN A 213 4.41 17.18 1.84
C GLN A 213 3.25 16.44 2.52
N LEU A 214 2.46 15.68 1.76
CA LEU A 214 1.41 14.83 2.32
C LEU A 214 2.00 13.72 3.19
N GLY A 215 3.08 13.06 2.75
CA GLY A 215 3.81 12.09 3.55
C GLY A 215 4.30 12.67 4.88
N GLU A 216 4.95 13.84 4.86
CA GLU A 216 5.42 14.55 6.06
C GLU A 216 4.27 14.92 7.00
N ALA A 217 3.15 15.41 6.46
CA ALA A 217 2.02 15.90 7.25
C ALA A 217 1.15 14.78 7.82
N SER A 218 1.13 13.61 7.17
CA SER A 218 0.25 12.50 7.53
C SER A 218 0.81 11.57 8.60
N SER A 219 2.14 11.51 8.80
CA SER A 219 2.76 10.61 9.80
C SER A 219 3.85 11.31 10.60
N ASP A 220 3.74 11.21 11.93
CA ASP A 220 4.78 11.61 12.89
C ASP A 220 6.06 10.76 12.80
N LYS A 221 6.02 9.66 12.04
CA LYS A 221 7.13 8.72 11.84
C LYS A 221 7.84 8.92 10.50
N PHE A 222 7.51 9.95 9.74
CA PHE A 222 8.13 10.21 8.43
C PHE A 222 9.67 10.28 8.50
N ASP A 223 10.23 10.94 9.52
CA ASP A 223 11.69 10.99 9.72
C ASP A 223 12.29 9.60 10.00
N LYS A 224 11.62 8.77 10.81
CA LYS A 224 12.05 7.39 11.07
C LYS A 224 11.96 6.50 9.82
N PHE A 225 10.91 6.68 9.04
CA PHE A 225 10.77 6.04 7.73
C PHE A 225 11.96 6.43 6.83
N PHE A 226 12.23 7.74 6.71
CA PHE A 226 13.31 8.25 5.88
C PHE A 226 14.69 7.74 6.33
N HIS A 227 14.91 7.61 7.64
CA HIS A 227 16.15 7.08 8.20
C HIS A 227 16.50 5.69 7.62
N GLY A 228 15.52 4.78 7.57
CA GLY A 228 15.69 3.46 6.97
C GLY A 228 15.79 3.52 5.45
N PHE A 229 14.97 4.36 4.82
CA PHE A 229 14.95 4.55 3.37
C PHE A 229 16.28 5.10 2.80
N ALA A 230 16.96 5.99 3.53
CA ALA A 230 18.21 6.62 3.11
C ALA A 230 19.40 5.64 3.07
N ARG A 231 19.28 4.45 3.69
CA ARG A 231 20.30 3.37 3.67
C ARG A 231 21.71 3.88 4.00
N CYS A 232 21.84 4.76 4.98
CA CYS A 232 23.14 5.27 5.45
C CYS A 232 23.92 4.22 6.26
N THR A 233 23.22 3.28 6.89
CA THR A 233 23.82 2.16 7.60
C THR A 233 23.80 0.92 6.70
N PRO A 234 24.93 0.22 6.50
CA PRO A 234 24.90 -1.05 5.82
C PRO A 234 24.01 -2.02 6.61
N VAL A 235 23.04 -2.64 5.94
CA VAL A 235 22.28 -3.75 6.51
C VAL A 235 23.30 -4.86 6.76
N LEU A 236 23.73 -5.03 8.02
CA LEU A 236 24.51 -6.19 8.42
C LEU A 236 23.65 -7.42 8.11
N LYS A 237 24.16 -8.26 7.19
CA LYS A 237 23.56 -9.53 6.82
C LYS A 237 23.67 -10.54 7.96
#